data_AF-A0AA88KTC1-F1
#
_entry.id   AF-A0AA88KTC1-F1
#
_cell.length_a   1.000
_cell.length_b   1.000
_cell.length_c   1.000
_cell.angle_alpha   90.00
_cell.angle_beta   90.00
_cell.angle_gamma   90.00
#
_symmetry.space_group_name_H-M   'P 1'
#
loop_
_entity.id
_entity.type
_entity.pdbx_description
1 polymer ?
#
loop_
_entity_poly.entity_id
_entity_poly.type
_entity_poly.pdbx_seq_one_letter_code
_entity_poly.pdbx_strand_id
1 'polypeptide(L)'
;QKNKVAKETKQYKWIKTEPKLRDITWKGSMSQYDEEQTPLDLFRMFITEDIFSNIVDQTNLYAIRKKNLALKLSLEELHRFLGNQMLMSILKFPAIRMYWENGIRYSPVTDTMSRDRVISLRSFFPLFQ
;
A
#
# COMPACT_ATOMS: atom_id res chain seq x y z
N GLN A 1 -34.78 -0.67 58.51
CA GLN A 1 -35.06 0.43 57.55
C GLN A 1 -33.88 0.51 56.58
N LYS A 2 -34.11 0.38 55.27
CA LYS A 2 -33.04 0.41 54.25
C LYS A 2 -32.87 1.84 53.72
N ASN A 3 -31.75 2.50 54.03
CA ASN A 3 -31.40 3.81 53.48
C ASN A 3 -30.98 3.67 52.01
N LYS A 4 -31.71 4.32 51.09
CA LYS A 4 -31.31 4.49 49.69
C LYS A 4 -30.37 5.69 49.60
N VAL A 5 -29.11 5.44 49.25
CA VAL A 5 -28.15 6.49 48.90
C VAL A 5 -28.55 7.07 47.55
N ALA A 6 -28.84 8.37 47.50
CA ALA A 6 -29.18 9.07 46.27
C ALA A 6 -27.97 9.11 45.33
N LYS A 7 -28.14 8.65 44.08
CA LYS A 7 -27.13 8.76 43.04
C LYS A 7 -27.16 10.18 42.47
N GLU A 8 -26.09 10.94 42.70
CA GLU A 8 -25.87 12.24 42.07
C GLU A 8 -25.87 12.11 40.54
N THR A 9 -26.74 12.86 39.88
CA THR A 9 -26.83 12.90 38.41
C THR A 9 -25.84 13.93 37.90
N LYS A 10 -24.75 13.46 37.28
CA LYS A 10 -23.75 14.34 36.66
C LYS A 10 -24.39 15.14 35.53
N GLN A 11 -24.46 16.46 35.70
CA GLN A 11 -24.96 17.39 34.71
C GLN A 11 -23.84 17.75 33.73
N TYR A 12 -23.96 17.31 32.48
CA TYR A 12 -23.01 17.62 31.42
C TYR A 12 -23.35 18.95 30.78
N LYS A 13 -22.37 19.85 30.68
CA LYS A 13 -22.48 21.11 29.95
C LYS A 13 -21.52 21.07 28.78
N TRP A 14 -22.05 21.02 27.57
CA TRP A 14 -21.25 21.11 26.35
C TRP A 14 -20.74 22.54 26.21
N ILE A 15 -19.42 22.68 26.13
CA ILE A 15 -18.74 23.96 25.93
C ILE A 15 -17.93 23.83 24.64
N LYS A 16 -18.05 24.83 23.77
CA LYS A 16 -17.25 24.91 22.55
C LYS A 16 -15.87 25.44 22.94
N THR A 17 -14.91 24.53 23.04
CA THR A 17 -13.51 24.85 23.35
C THR A 17 -12.69 24.72 22.07
N GLU A 18 -11.85 25.71 21.79
CA GLU A 18 -10.90 25.62 20.68
C GLU A 18 -9.95 24.42 20.91
N PRO A 19 -9.75 23.56 19.90
CA PRO A 19 -8.88 22.41 20.05
C PRO A 19 -7.46 22.91 20.31
N LYS A 20 -6.87 22.47 21.42
CA LYS A 20 -5.45 22.72 21.70
C LYS A 20 -4.63 22.05 20.59
N LEU A 21 -4.10 22.85 19.69
CA LEU A 21 -3.22 22.36 18.63
C LEU A 21 -1.96 21.82 19.30
N ARG A 22 -1.63 20.56 19.00
CA ARG A 22 -0.32 20.02 19.35
C ARG A 22 0.72 20.73 18.49
N ASP A 23 1.85 21.06 19.08
CA ASP A 23 3.00 21.58 18.34
C ASP A 23 3.43 20.54 17.30
N ILE A 24 3.11 20.81 16.03
CA ILE A 24 3.48 19.98 14.86
C ILE A 24 4.75 20.50 14.20
N THR A 25 5.43 21.48 14.80
CA THR A 25 6.67 22.02 14.24
C THR A 25 7.69 20.91 14.23
N TRP A 26 8.12 20.51 13.03
CA TRP A 26 9.12 19.47 12.86
C TRP A 26 10.44 19.92 13.48
N LYS A 27 10.94 19.15 14.46
CA LYS A 27 12.19 19.43 15.19
C LYS A 27 13.35 18.54 14.73
N GLY A 28 13.16 17.81 13.63
CA GLY A 28 14.22 17.01 13.04
C GLY A 28 15.29 17.91 12.40
N SER A 29 16.48 17.36 12.21
CA SER A 29 17.41 17.90 11.21
C SER A 29 17.07 17.27 9.87
N MET A 30 17.17 18.01 8.77
CA MET A 30 17.05 17.38 7.46
C MET A 30 18.32 16.54 7.36
N SER A 31 18.17 15.24 7.08
CA SER A 31 19.32 14.48 6.60
C SER A 31 19.86 15.25 5.39
N GLN A 32 21.19 15.44 5.30
CA GLN A 32 21.78 15.98 4.09
C GLN A 32 21.28 15.13 2.93
N TYR A 33 20.46 15.76 2.08
CA TYR A 33 20.01 15.14 0.84
C TYR A 33 21.23 15.15 -0.08
N ASP A 34 21.77 13.98 -0.39
CA ASP A 34 22.74 13.86 -1.47
C ASP A 34 21.97 13.98 -2.78
N GLU A 35 22.20 15.07 -3.53
CA GLU A 35 21.59 15.30 -4.85
C GLU A 35 21.93 14.19 -5.87
N GLU A 36 22.89 13.32 -5.56
CA GLU A 36 23.31 12.20 -6.38
C GLU A 36 22.38 10.97 -6.29
N GLN A 37 21.44 10.91 -5.34
CA GLN A 37 20.57 9.75 -5.16
C GLN A 37 19.50 9.65 -6.24
N THR A 38 19.42 8.51 -6.93
CA THR A 38 18.35 8.28 -7.90
C THR A 38 17.02 8.00 -7.20
N PRO A 39 15.87 8.22 -7.87
CA PRO A 39 14.56 7.87 -7.29
C PRO A 39 14.44 6.39 -6.86
N LEU A 40 15.17 5.48 -7.52
CA LEU A 40 15.22 4.07 -7.16
C LEU A 40 15.99 3.85 -5.85
N ASP A 41 17.06 4.60 -5.62
CA ASP A 41 17.87 4.50 -4.40
C ASP A 41 17.06 4.97 -3.19
N LEU A 42 16.34 6.09 -3.33
CA LEU A 42 15.41 6.58 -2.31
C LEU A 42 14.33 5.54 -1.99
N PHE A 43 13.76 4.88 -3.00
CA PHE A 43 12.77 3.83 -2.79
C PHE A 43 13.35 2.63 -2.01
N ARG A 44 14.56 2.20 -2.35
CA ARG A 44 15.26 1.10 -1.69
C ARG A 44 15.65 1.39 -0.24
N MET A 45 15.77 2.66 0.15
CA MET A 45 15.96 3.03 1.56
C MET A 45 14.76 2.65 2.44
N PHE A 46 13.55 2.65 1.89
CA PHE A 46 12.33 2.32 2.64
C PHE A 46 11.91 0.87 2.46
N ILE A 47 12.10 0.31 1.26
CA ILE A 47 11.70 -1.05 0.93
C ILE A 47 12.94 -1.85 0.57
N THR A 48 13.43 -2.62 1.54
CA THR A 48 14.63 -3.45 1.40
C THR A 48 14.35 -4.75 0.65
N GLU A 49 15.40 -5.37 0.11
CA GLU A 49 15.32 -6.68 -0.56
C GLU A 49 14.76 -7.78 0.35
N ASP A 50 15.02 -7.72 1.66
CA ASP A 50 14.45 -8.66 2.64
C ASP A 50 12.93 -8.56 2.70
N ILE A 51 12.38 -7.35 2.58
CA ILE A 51 10.93 -7.13 2.52
C ILE A 51 10.37 -7.76 1.25
N PHE A 52 11.03 -7.57 0.10
CA PHE A 52 10.60 -8.21 -1.16
C PHE A 52 10.62 -9.73 -1.06
N SER A 53 11.71 -10.30 -0.55
CA SER A 53 11.84 -11.75 -0.35
C SER A 53 10.71 -12.30 0.53
N ASN A 54 10.47 -11.65 1.68
CA ASN A 54 9.39 -12.06 2.57
C ASN A 54 8.01 -11.95 1.91
N ILE A 55 7.75 -10.89 1.12
CA ILE A 55 6.49 -10.77 0.37
C ILE A 55 6.33 -11.92 -0.62
N VAL A 56 7.38 -12.28 -1.36
CA VAL A 56 7.35 -13.40 -2.31
C VAL A 56 7.00 -14.71 -1.59
N ASP A 57 7.72 -15.01 -0.51
CA ASP A 57 7.53 -16.25 0.26
C ASP A 57 6.13 -16.34 0.84
N GLN A 58 5.66 -15.29 1.52
CA GLN A 58 4.33 -15.29 2.11
C GLN A 58 3.22 -15.36 1.05
N THR A 59 3.40 -14.69 -0.10
CA THR A 59 2.39 -14.72 -1.17
C THR A 59 2.31 -16.10 -1.83
N ASN A 60 3.45 -16.74 -2.08
CA ASN A 60 3.49 -18.11 -2.60
C ASN A 60 2.88 -19.11 -1.61
N LEU A 61 3.22 -19.01 -0.32
CA LEU A 61 2.63 -19.85 0.73
C LEU A 61 1.12 -19.65 0.84
N TYR A 62 0.65 -18.41 0.77
CA TYR A 62 -0.78 -18.09 0.82
C TYR A 62 -1.54 -18.67 -0.38
N ALA A 63 -0.96 -18.58 -1.59
CA ALA A 63 -1.58 -19.13 -2.79
C ALA A 63 -1.76 -20.66 -2.72
N ILE A 64 -0.75 -21.36 -2.19
CA ILE A 64 -0.83 -22.81 -1.95
C ILE A 64 -1.91 -23.10 -0.90
N ARG A 65 -1.88 -22.43 0.25
CA ARG A 65 -2.79 -22.71 1.37
C ARG A 65 -4.27 -22.43 1.06
N LYS A 66 -4.57 -21.31 0.39
CA LYS A 66 -5.96 -20.84 0.22
C LYS A 66 -6.56 -21.24 -1.12
N LYS A 67 -5.76 -21.31 -2.18
CA LYS A 67 -6.25 -21.57 -3.54
C LYS A 67 -5.74 -22.89 -4.12
N ASN A 68 -4.95 -23.68 -3.38
CA ASN A 68 -4.28 -24.88 -3.89
C ASN A 68 -3.55 -24.64 -5.22
N LEU A 69 -2.98 -23.43 -5.37
CA LEU A 69 -2.32 -23.00 -6.59
C LEU A 69 -0.85 -22.70 -6.32
N ALA A 70 0.03 -23.29 -7.13
CA ALA A 70 1.43 -22.90 -7.16
C ALA A 70 1.59 -21.58 -7.95
N LEU A 71 1.57 -20.44 -7.26
CA LEU A 71 1.67 -19.11 -7.88
C LEU A 71 3.03 -18.88 -8.55
N LYS A 72 4.09 -19.48 -8.00
CA LYS A 72 5.49 -19.38 -8.46
C LYS A 72 5.93 -17.93 -8.70
N LEU A 73 5.57 -17.03 -7.79
CA LEU A 73 6.02 -15.64 -7.83
C LEU A 73 7.53 -15.60 -7.60
N SER A 74 8.27 -14.91 -8.47
CA SER A 74 9.69 -14.62 -8.28
C SER A 74 9.91 -13.19 -7.81
N LEU A 75 11.09 -12.90 -7.26
CA LEU A 75 11.46 -11.56 -6.82
C LEU A 75 11.49 -10.57 -7.99
N GLU A 76 12.05 -10.98 -9.14
CA GLU A 76 12.02 -10.18 -10.36
C GLU A 76 10.59 -9.90 -10.85
N GLU A 77 9.72 -10.90 -10.76
CA GLU A 77 8.31 -10.74 -11.15
C GLU A 77 7.58 -9.78 -10.21
N LEU A 78 7.89 -9.82 -8.91
CA LEU A 78 7.35 -8.86 -7.93
C LEU A 78 7.82 -7.43 -8.22
N HIS A 79 9.09 -7.22 -8.58
CA HIS A 79 9.60 -5.90 -8.98
C HIS A 79 8.87 -5.35 -10.21
N ARG A 80 8.70 -6.17 -11.25
CA ARG A 80 7.95 -5.78 -12.46
C ARG A 80 6.49 -5.46 -12.13
N PHE A 81 5.86 -6.27 -11.28
CA PHE A 81 4.48 -6.03 -10.84
C PHE A 81 4.35 -4.71 -10.09
N LEU A 82 5.24 -4.42 -9.12
CA LEU A 82 5.21 -3.17 -8.37
C LEU A 82 5.47 -1.95 -9.25
N GLY A 83 6.42 -2.03 -10.18
CA GLY A 83 6.65 -0.98 -11.17
C GLY A 83 5.39 -0.69 -11.99
N ASN A 84 4.69 -1.75 -12.44
CA ASN A 84 3.40 -1.60 -13.13
C ASN A 84 2.34 -0.96 -12.23
N GLN A 85 2.23 -1.38 -10.96
CA GLN A 85 1.27 -0.79 -10.02
C GLN A 85 1.54 0.70 -9.78
N MET A 86 2.80 1.10 -9.63
CA MET A 86 3.19 2.51 -9.48
C MET A 86 2.81 3.30 -10.73
N LEU A 87 3.14 2.79 -11.91
CA LEU A 87 2.85 3.46 -13.19
C LEU A 87 1.35 3.59 -13.44
N MET A 88 0.57 2.56 -13.14
CA MET A 88 -0.89 2.61 -13.20
C MET A 88 -1.50 3.58 -12.18
N SER A 89 -0.85 3.77 -11.02
CA SER A 89 -1.31 4.74 -10.02
C SER A 89 -1.12 6.20 -10.48
N ILE A 90 -0.17 6.44 -11.38
CA ILE A 90 0.05 7.74 -12.02
C ILE A 90 -0.95 7.96 -13.15
N LEU A 91 -1.13 6.98 -14.05
CA LEU A 91 -1.98 7.10 -15.24
C LEU A 91 -3.49 7.07 -14.93
N LYS A 92 -3.91 6.34 -13.88
CA LYS A 92 -5.28 6.30 -13.33
C LYS A 92 -6.40 6.02 -14.35
N PHE A 93 -6.21 5.07 -15.28
CA PHE A 93 -7.33 4.63 -16.12
C PHE A 93 -8.46 3.99 -15.29
N PRO A 94 -9.73 4.17 -15.70
CA PRO A 94 -10.90 3.74 -14.92
C PRO A 94 -11.02 2.22 -14.82
N ALA A 95 -10.51 1.47 -15.79
CA ALA A 95 -10.44 0.02 -15.73
C ALA A 95 -9.03 -0.50 -16.04
N ILE A 96 -8.55 -1.45 -15.23
CA ILE A 96 -7.22 -2.05 -15.42
C ILE A 96 -7.05 -2.73 -16.78
N ARG A 97 -8.15 -3.19 -17.38
CA ARG A 97 -8.13 -3.84 -18.69
C ARG A 97 -7.75 -2.87 -19.81
N MET A 98 -8.05 -1.58 -19.66
CA MET A 98 -7.80 -0.56 -20.68
C MET A 98 -6.32 -0.35 -20.98
N TYR A 99 -5.43 -0.61 -20.01
CA TYR A 99 -3.98 -0.55 -20.24
C TYR A 99 -3.51 -1.52 -21.35
N TRP A 100 -4.25 -2.61 -21.58
CA TRP A 100 -3.98 -3.63 -22.61
C TRP A 100 -4.97 -3.61 -23.78
N GLU A 101 -5.85 -2.60 -23.87
CA GLU A 101 -6.78 -2.48 -25.00
C GLU A 101 -6.13 -1.83 -26.22
N ASN A 102 -6.55 -2.27 -27.41
CA ASN A 102 -6.09 -1.70 -28.68
C ASN A 102 -6.59 -0.25 -28.78
N GLY A 103 -5.68 0.69 -29.03
CA GLY A 103 -5.96 2.14 -29.14
C GLY A 103 -5.55 2.97 -27.93
N ILE A 104 -5.49 2.38 -26.73
CA ILE A 104 -5.04 3.05 -25.48
C ILE A 104 -3.90 2.25 -24.82
N ARG A 105 -3.29 1.34 -25.59
CA ARG A 105 -2.20 0.49 -25.13
C ARG A 105 -1.03 1.34 -24.65
N TYR A 106 -0.65 1.12 -23.40
CA TYR A 106 0.53 1.76 -22.83
C TYR A 106 1.69 0.76 -22.76
N SER A 107 2.56 0.80 -23.78
CA SER A 107 3.66 -0.17 -24.00
C SER A 107 4.46 -0.49 -22.73
N PRO A 108 4.89 0.51 -21.92
CA PRO A 108 5.69 0.23 -20.73
C PRO A 108 4.99 -0.66 -19.68
N VAL A 109 3.66 -0.68 -19.63
CA VAL A 109 2.90 -1.58 -18.74
C VAL A 109 2.60 -2.92 -19.43
N THR A 110 2.33 -2.90 -20.74
CA THR A 110 1.94 -4.12 -21.45
C THR A 110 3.08 -5.06 -21.75
N ASP A 111 4.29 -4.52 -21.92
CA ASP A 111 5.46 -5.27 -22.34
C ASP A 111 6.16 -5.95 -21.16
N THR A 112 5.93 -5.44 -19.95
CA THR A 112 6.52 -5.98 -18.71
C THR A 112 5.79 -7.22 -18.20
N MET A 113 4.45 -7.27 -18.32
CA MET A 113 3.63 -8.38 -17.82
C MET A 113 2.29 -8.48 -18.56
N SER A 114 1.76 -9.70 -18.69
CA SER A 114 0.43 -9.91 -19.28
C SER A 114 -0.69 -9.44 -18.35
N ARG A 115 -1.77 -8.94 -18.94
CA ARG A 115 -2.97 -8.48 -18.22
C ARG A 115 -3.48 -9.50 -17.21
N ASP A 116 -3.62 -10.75 -17.63
CA ASP A 116 -4.22 -11.80 -16.81
C ASP A 116 -3.31 -12.16 -15.63
N ARG A 117 -1.99 -12.07 -15.81
CA ARG A 117 -1.04 -12.24 -14.71
C ARG A 117 -1.13 -11.11 -13.70
N VAL A 118 -1.21 -9.85 -14.14
CA VAL A 118 -1.40 -8.70 -13.25
C VAL A 118 -2.70 -8.81 -12.44
N ILE A 119 -3.81 -9.16 -13.10
CA ILE A 119 -5.11 -9.37 -12.43
C ILE A 119 -5.03 -10.51 -11.42
N SER A 120 -4.40 -11.63 -11.79
CA SER A 120 -4.19 -12.77 -10.90
C SER A 120 -3.39 -12.35 -9.67
N LEU A 121 -2.23 -11.70 -9.84
CA LEU A 121 -1.38 -11.24 -8.74
C LEU A 121 -2.12 -10.27 -7.82
N ARG A 122 -2.82 -9.28 -8.40
CA ARG A 122 -3.63 -8.31 -7.64
C ARG A 122 -4.67 -8.98 -6.74
N SER A 123 -5.22 -10.13 -7.13
CA SER A 123 -6.18 -10.89 -6.29
C SER A 123 -5.57 -11.50 -5.01
N PHE A 124 -4.24 -11.56 -4.91
CA PHE A 124 -3.53 -12.05 -3.72
C PHE A 124 -3.11 -10.92 -2.78
N PHE A 125 -3.20 -9.66 -3.21
CA PHE A 125 -2.87 -8.48 -2.42
C PHE A 125 -4.15 -7.70 -2.06
N PRO A 126 -4.65 -7.82 -0.82
CA PRO A 126 -5.88 -7.14 -0.40
C PRO A 126 -5.81 -5.62 -0.50
N LEU A 127 -4.61 -5.05 -0.34
CA LEU A 127 -4.36 -3.60 -0.38
C LEU A 127 -4.68 -2.94 -1.73
N PHE A 128 -4.77 -3.73 -2.81
CA PHE A 128 -4.98 -3.21 -4.15
C PHE A 128 -6.35 -3.58 -4.71
N GLN A 129 -7.28 -4.15 -3.94
CA GLN A 129 -8.63 -4.45 -4.44
C GLN A 129 -9.51 -3.21 -4.55
#